data_AF-A0AAJ4TSD1-F1
#
_entry.id   AF-A0AAJ4TSD1-F1
#
_cell.length_a   1.000
_cell.length_b   1.000
_cell.length_c   1.000
_cell.angle_alpha   90.00
_cell.angle_beta   90.00
_cell.angle_gamma   90.00
#
_symmetry.space_group_name_H-M   'P 1'
#
loop_
_entity.id
_entity.type
_entity.pdbx_description
1 polymer ?
#
loop_
_entity_poly.entity_id
_entity_poly.type
_entity_poly.pdbx_seq_one_letter_code
_entity_poly.pdbx_strand_id
1 'polypeptide(L)'
;MFEVKSIKLEQKISNENEIILLFNTDSTFPCLFPLMFSLRVIRFQSLSTQYSDLMALKDWYIFWYKKYSISFCESFYSSNYNFELIQDEIDNFITFLENNNDLSNVVWLRVNSTVNYKNISNKIRTLFKFYTYLMDDYLTVKKQPHIDRKEIEKIKSNIKKYMEIKKKNIRKFTKTIHGEKKYLFKSMTNEMVKVLYETKRWIRKFEQLL
;
A
#
# COMPACT_ATOMS: atom_id res chain seq x y z
N MET A 1 -19.09 5.09 2.72
CA MET A 1 -18.20 3.90 2.93
C MET A 1 -17.92 3.18 1.60
N PHE A 2 -16.82 2.44 1.40
CA PHE A 2 -16.42 2.00 0.04
C PHE A 2 -16.84 0.57 -0.32
N GLU A 3 -17.24 0.33 -1.58
CA GLU A 3 -17.73 -0.97 -2.06
C GLU A 3 -17.17 -1.34 -3.44
N VAL A 4 -16.76 -2.60 -3.63
CA VAL A 4 -16.30 -3.12 -4.93
C VAL A 4 -17.46 -3.84 -5.61
N LYS A 5 -17.82 -3.44 -6.82
CA LYS A 5 -18.94 -4.04 -7.59
C LYS A 5 -18.50 -4.41 -8.98
N SER A 6 -19.16 -5.44 -9.52
CA SER A 6 -19.05 -5.81 -10.92
C SER A 6 -20.12 -5.11 -11.75
N ILE A 7 -19.74 -4.58 -12.92
CA ILE A 7 -20.62 -3.85 -13.82
C ILE A 7 -20.57 -4.50 -15.20
N LYS A 8 -21.73 -4.91 -15.71
CA LYS A 8 -21.89 -5.37 -17.09
C LYS A 8 -21.88 -4.19 -18.05
N LEU A 9 -21.24 -4.39 -19.18
CA LEU A 9 -21.05 -3.41 -20.23
C LEU A 9 -21.83 -3.84 -21.46
N GLU A 10 -22.53 -2.91 -22.08
CA GLU A 10 -23.30 -3.15 -23.31
C GLU A 10 -22.39 -3.33 -24.53
N GLN A 11 -21.17 -2.77 -24.47
CA GLN A 11 -20.20 -2.79 -25.56
C GLN A 11 -18.94 -3.55 -25.15
N LYS A 12 -18.25 -4.15 -26.14
CA LYS A 12 -17.02 -4.92 -25.95
C LYS A 12 -15.81 -4.02 -25.70
N ILE A 13 -15.79 -3.38 -24.54
CA ILE A 13 -14.71 -2.52 -24.06
C ILE A 13 -13.80 -3.22 -23.02
N SER A 14 -14.11 -4.48 -22.67
CA SER A 14 -13.30 -5.37 -21.82
C SER A 14 -13.30 -6.81 -22.37
N ASN A 15 -12.52 -7.71 -21.77
CA ASN A 15 -12.43 -9.11 -22.24
C ASN A 15 -13.76 -9.87 -22.08
N GLU A 16 -14.52 -9.55 -21.02
CA GLU A 16 -15.70 -10.30 -20.59
C GLU A 16 -16.99 -9.45 -20.64
N ASN A 17 -16.96 -8.28 -21.32
CA ASN A 17 -18.04 -7.27 -21.28
C ASN A 17 -18.46 -6.91 -19.85
N GLU A 18 -17.53 -7.02 -18.92
CA GLU A 18 -17.71 -6.79 -17.50
C GLU A 18 -16.46 -6.12 -16.95
N ILE A 19 -16.63 -5.21 -16.00
CA ILE A 19 -15.53 -4.54 -15.30
C ILE A 19 -15.84 -4.46 -13.81
N ILE A 20 -14.78 -4.53 -12.99
CA ILE A 20 -14.89 -4.30 -11.55
C ILE A 20 -14.59 -2.83 -11.28
N LEU A 21 -15.40 -2.19 -10.43
CA LEU A 21 -15.27 -0.79 -10.01
C LEU A 21 -15.36 -0.64 -8.49
N LEU A 22 -14.69 0.39 -7.97
CA LEU A 22 -14.76 0.81 -6.56
C LEU A 22 -15.69 2.04 -6.44
N PHE A 23 -16.71 1.92 -5.61
CA PHE A 23 -17.75 2.93 -5.36
C PHE A 23 -17.60 3.57 -3.98
N ASN A 24 -17.98 4.83 -3.89
CA ASN A 24 -18.32 5.46 -2.62
C ASN A 24 -19.83 5.30 -2.37
N THR A 25 -20.20 4.54 -1.33
CA THR A 25 -21.62 4.26 -0.99
C THR A 25 -22.41 5.51 -0.66
N ASP A 26 -21.76 6.57 -0.20
CA ASP A 26 -22.47 7.77 0.27
C ASP A 26 -22.95 8.60 -0.93
N SER A 27 -22.17 8.60 -2.01
CA SER A 27 -22.50 9.28 -3.27
C SER A 27 -23.12 8.37 -4.33
N THR A 28 -23.02 7.05 -4.14
CA THR A 28 -23.32 6.00 -5.14
C THR A 28 -22.52 6.06 -6.44
N PHE A 29 -21.55 6.97 -6.56
CA PHE A 29 -20.66 7.10 -7.72
C PHE A 29 -19.37 6.28 -7.56
N PRO A 30 -18.76 5.81 -8.67
CA PRO A 30 -17.41 5.28 -8.66
C PRO A 30 -16.42 6.31 -8.14
N CYS A 31 -15.45 5.87 -7.34
CA CYS A 31 -14.32 6.72 -6.95
C CYS A 31 -13.53 7.12 -8.19
N LEU A 32 -13.30 8.42 -8.39
CA LEU A 32 -12.75 8.98 -9.63
C LEU A 32 -11.43 8.31 -10.06
N PHE A 33 -10.42 8.30 -9.19
CA PHE A 33 -9.11 7.76 -9.58
C PHE A 33 -9.12 6.23 -9.78
N PRO A 34 -9.79 5.43 -8.93
CA PRO A 34 -9.98 3.99 -9.14
C PRO A 34 -10.74 3.68 -10.42
N LEU A 35 -11.76 4.47 -10.77
CA LEU A 35 -12.48 4.34 -12.05
C LEU A 35 -11.51 4.52 -13.22
N MET A 36 -10.72 5.59 -13.21
CA MET A 36 -9.75 5.83 -14.29
C MET A 36 -8.69 4.74 -14.37
N PHE A 37 -8.22 4.23 -13.22
CA PHE A 37 -7.32 3.10 -13.16
C PHE A 37 -7.95 1.81 -13.72
N SER A 38 -9.21 1.52 -13.37
CA SER A 38 -9.97 0.41 -13.95
C SER A 38 -10.00 0.50 -15.47
N LEU A 39 -10.41 1.64 -16.00
CA LEU A 39 -10.61 1.83 -17.44
C LEU A 39 -9.30 1.89 -18.24
N ARG A 40 -8.20 2.34 -17.64
CA ARG A 40 -6.92 2.56 -18.37
C ARG A 40 -5.89 1.47 -18.14
N VAL A 41 -5.90 0.79 -16.99
CA VAL A 41 -4.81 -0.10 -16.59
C VAL A 41 -5.27 -1.55 -16.44
N ILE A 42 -6.45 -1.80 -15.86
CA ILE A 42 -6.85 -3.17 -15.48
C ILE A 42 -8.06 -3.73 -16.22
N ARG A 43 -8.74 -2.97 -17.09
CA ARG A 43 -9.95 -3.42 -17.82
C ARG A 43 -9.78 -4.71 -18.64
N PHE A 44 -8.56 -5.03 -19.07
CA PHE A 44 -8.26 -6.24 -19.85
C PHE A 44 -7.59 -7.34 -19.01
N GLN A 45 -7.51 -7.17 -17.69
CA GLN A 45 -7.12 -8.22 -16.78
C GLN A 45 -8.33 -9.13 -16.50
N SER A 46 -8.08 -10.35 -16.01
CA SER A 46 -9.18 -11.22 -15.55
C SER A 46 -10.02 -10.54 -14.47
N LEU A 47 -11.31 -10.84 -14.38
CA LEU A 47 -12.19 -10.26 -13.35
C LEU A 47 -11.67 -10.53 -11.93
N SER A 48 -11.10 -11.70 -11.68
CA SER A 48 -10.45 -12.04 -10.39
C SER A 48 -9.28 -11.10 -10.07
N THR A 49 -8.43 -10.80 -11.06
CA THR A 49 -7.34 -9.84 -10.89
C THR A 49 -7.87 -8.43 -10.65
N GLN A 50 -8.88 -7.98 -11.40
CA GLN A 50 -9.49 -6.67 -11.21
C GLN A 50 -10.11 -6.53 -9.81
N TYR A 51 -10.84 -7.56 -9.36
CA TYR A 51 -11.45 -7.60 -8.04
C TYR A 51 -10.39 -7.54 -6.93
N SER A 52 -9.33 -8.36 -7.04
CA SER A 52 -8.22 -8.35 -6.09
C SER A 52 -7.53 -6.98 -6.03
N ASP A 53 -7.28 -6.36 -7.19
CA ASP A 53 -6.69 -5.04 -7.27
C ASP A 53 -7.60 -3.98 -6.59
N LEU A 54 -8.90 -3.98 -6.88
CA LEU A 54 -9.81 -3.01 -6.29
C LEU A 54 -10.13 -3.25 -4.81
N MET A 55 -10.06 -4.49 -4.33
CA MET A 55 -10.14 -4.78 -2.90
C MET A 55 -8.94 -4.21 -2.13
N ALA A 56 -7.74 -4.29 -2.71
CA ALA A 56 -6.57 -3.64 -2.11
C ALA A 56 -6.70 -2.11 -2.10
N LEU A 57 -7.23 -1.50 -3.17
CA LEU A 57 -7.51 -0.07 -3.20
C LEU A 57 -8.63 0.33 -2.24
N LYS A 58 -9.63 -0.52 -2.04
CA LYS A 58 -10.67 -0.32 -1.02
C LYS A 58 -10.06 -0.17 0.37
N ASP A 59 -9.10 -1.03 0.75
CA ASP A 59 -8.41 -0.92 2.04
C ASP A 59 -7.65 0.40 2.16
N TRP A 60 -6.97 0.86 1.10
CA TRP A 60 -6.30 2.17 1.08
C TRP A 60 -7.29 3.33 1.29
N TYR A 61 -8.43 3.28 0.61
CA TYR A 61 -9.47 4.30 0.72
C TYR A 61 -10.12 4.32 2.11
N ILE A 62 -10.35 3.14 2.71
CA ILE A 62 -10.83 3.03 4.09
C ILE A 62 -9.80 3.60 5.07
N PHE A 63 -8.52 3.22 4.92
CA PHE A 63 -7.44 3.75 5.74
C PHE A 63 -7.40 5.28 5.70
N TRP A 64 -7.38 5.86 4.49
CA TRP A 64 -7.31 7.30 4.30
C TRP A 64 -8.50 8.02 4.93
N TYR A 65 -9.71 7.52 4.66
CA TYR A 65 -10.93 8.11 5.21
C TYR A 65 -10.99 8.01 6.74
N LYS A 66 -10.62 6.85 7.32
CA LYS A 66 -10.57 6.71 8.77
C LYS A 66 -9.58 7.70 9.41
N LYS A 67 -8.45 8.00 8.74
CA LYS A 67 -7.40 8.86 9.30
C LYS A 67 -7.69 10.35 9.13
N TYR A 68 -8.22 10.76 7.98
CA TYR A 68 -8.38 12.17 7.62
C TYR A 68 -9.83 12.65 7.51
N SER A 69 -10.80 11.75 7.65
CA SER A 69 -12.24 12.04 7.50
C SER A 69 -12.64 12.65 6.15
N ILE A 70 -11.81 12.47 5.12
CA ILE A 70 -11.99 12.95 3.76
C ILE A 70 -11.66 11.82 2.78
N SER A 71 -12.30 11.80 1.62
CA SER A 71 -11.98 10.78 0.62
C SER A 71 -10.57 10.99 0.04
N PHE A 72 -9.87 9.90 -0.30
CA PHE A 72 -8.58 10.03 -0.98
C PHE A 72 -8.69 10.82 -2.29
N CYS A 73 -9.79 10.66 -3.04
CA CYS A 73 -10.01 11.41 -4.28
C CYS A 73 -10.03 12.93 -4.02
N GLU A 74 -10.81 13.36 -3.04
CA GLU A 74 -10.96 14.77 -2.69
C GLU A 74 -9.66 15.32 -2.10
N SER A 75 -8.98 14.58 -1.23
CA SER A 75 -7.69 14.98 -0.65
C SER A 75 -6.60 15.11 -1.70
N PHE A 76 -6.49 14.13 -2.62
CA PHE A 76 -5.48 14.16 -3.68
C PHE A 76 -5.75 15.29 -4.69
N TYR A 77 -7.02 15.56 -5.01
CA TYR A 77 -7.38 16.69 -5.86
C TYR A 77 -7.09 18.04 -5.18
N SER A 78 -7.53 18.22 -3.93
CA SER A 78 -7.43 19.49 -3.19
C SER A 78 -5.99 19.85 -2.81
N SER A 79 -5.12 18.85 -2.65
CA SER A 79 -3.68 19.05 -2.45
C SER A 79 -2.91 19.34 -3.74
N ASN A 80 -3.62 19.58 -4.86
CA ASN A 80 -3.04 19.74 -6.18
C ASN A 80 -2.14 18.55 -6.56
N TYR A 81 -2.63 17.33 -6.33
CA TYR A 81 -1.95 16.08 -6.64
C TYR A 81 -0.59 15.92 -5.93
N ASN A 82 -0.51 16.27 -4.65
CA ASN A 82 0.73 16.14 -3.88
C ASN A 82 1.08 14.66 -3.62
N PHE A 83 2.13 14.17 -4.28
CA PHE A 83 2.63 12.80 -4.18
C PHE A 83 3.38 12.54 -2.86
N GLU A 84 4.00 13.54 -2.25
CA GLU A 84 4.74 13.37 -0.99
C GLU A 84 3.79 12.99 0.15
N LEU A 85 2.61 13.62 0.22
CA LEU A 85 1.56 13.26 1.19
C LEU A 85 1.14 11.79 1.10
N ILE A 86 1.05 11.25 -0.11
CA ILE A 86 0.74 9.83 -0.31
C ILE A 86 1.92 8.97 0.16
N GLN A 87 3.15 9.40 -0.15
CA GLN A 87 4.35 8.66 0.16
C GLN A 87 4.55 8.47 1.66
N ASP A 88 4.33 9.54 2.43
CA ASP A 88 4.49 9.57 3.88
C ASP A 88 3.50 8.64 4.60
N GLU A 89 2.37 8.34 3.96
CA GLU A 89 1.32 7.51 4.52
C GLU A 89 1.43 6.01 4.17
N ILE A 90 2.36 5.64 3.28
CA ILE A 90 2.53 4.23 2.89
C ILE A 90 2.96 3.36 4.08
N ASP A 91 3.83 3.87 4.97
CA ASP A 91 4.26 3.12 6.15
C ASP A 91 3.11 2.95 7.16
N ASN A 92 2.35 4.01 7.39
CA ASN A 92 1.16 3.97 8.25
C ASN A 92 0.12 2.98 7.70
N PHE A 93 -0.06 2.94 6.38
CA PHE A 93 -0.94 1.96 5.75
C PHE A 93 -0.45 0.53 5.90
N ILE A 94 0.86 0.29 5.82
CA ILE A 94 1.41 -1.05 6.10
C ILE A 94 1.08 -1.45 7.54
N THR A 95 1.29 -0.56 8.52
CA THR A 95 0.95 -0.83 9.92
C THR A 95 -0.56 -1.08 10.11
N PHE A 96 -1.40 -0.30 9.45
CA PHE A 96 -2.86 -0.50 9.42
C PHE A 96 -3.24 -1.90 8.91
N LEU A 97 -2.61 -2.37 7.82
CA LEU A 97 -2.85 -3.71 7.29
C LEU A 97 -2.35 -4.81 8.25
N GLU A 98 -1.24 -4.58 8.94
CA GLU A 98 -0.71 -5.51 9.95
C GLU A 98 -1.59 -5.59 11.20
N ASN A 99 -2.32 -4.51 11.51
CA ASN A 99 -3.26 -4.41 12.63
C ASN A 99 -4.70 -4.77 12.22
N ASN A 100 -4.87 -5.59 11.18
CA ASN A 100 -6.18 -6.05 10.68
C ASN A 100 -7.14 -4.91 10.31
N ASN A 101 -6.64 -3.90 9.59
CA ASN A 101 -7.40 -2.73 9.16
C ASN A 101 -7.89 -1.84 10.32
N ASP A 102 -7.12 -1.80 11.39
CA ASP A 102 -7.32 -0.92 12.54
C ASP A 102 -6.27 0.20 12.55
N LEU A 103 -6.68 1.41 12.96
CA LEU A 103 -5.81 2.58 13.01
C LEU A 103 -4.91 2.62 14.25
N SER A 104 -4.92 1.58 15.09
CA SER A 104 -3.99 1.48 16.20
C SER A 104 -2.54 1.65 15.74
N ASN A 105 -1.80 2.48 16.46
CA ASN A 105 -0.37 2.72 16.23
C ASN A 105 0.50 1.59 16.79
N VAL A 106 -0.02 0.35 16.85
CA VAL A 106 0.72 -0.81 17.36
C VAL A 106 1.74 -1.22 16.32
N VAL A 107 2.99 -0.86 16.54
CA VAL A 107 4.11 -1.26 15.69
C VAL A 107 4.70 -2.55 16.22
N TRP A 108 4.52 -3.65 15.48
CA TRP A 108 5.12 -4.92 15.83
C TRP A 108 6.63 -4.90 15.60
N LEU A 109 7.41 -5.08 16.66
CA LEU A 109 8.88 -5.17 16.60
C LEU A 109 9.36 -6.38 15.77
N ARG A 110 8.57 -7.46 15.76
CA ARG A 110 8.84 -8.70 15.02
C ARG A 110 7.73 -8.98 14.01
N VAL A 111 7.99 -9.91 13.09
CA VAL A 111 6.96 -10.55 12.28
C VAL A 111 5.90 -11.15 13.20
N ASN A 112 4.65 -10.72 13.01
CA ASN A 112 3.51 -11.30 13.71
C ASN A 112 3.04 -12.55 12.96
N SER A 113 3.02 -13.71 13.63
CA SER A 113 2.60 -14.98 13.01
C SER A 113 1.13 -15.04 12.62
N THR A 114 0.28 -14.16 13.18
CA THR A 114 -1.13 -14.07 12.78
C THR A 114 -1.33 -13.24 11.51
N VAL A 115 -0.31 -12.48 11.09
CA VAL A 115 -0.38 -11.58 9.94
C VAL A 115 -0.02 -12.31 8.65
N ASN A 116 -0.91 -12.22 7.65
CA ASN A 116 -0.64 -12.75 6.31
C ASN A 116 0.18 -11.76 5.48
N TYR A 117 1.50 -11.80 5.64
CA TYR A 117 2.44 -10.95 4.90
C TYR A 117 2.37 -11.12 3.37
N LYS A 118 1.97 -12.30 2.87
CA LYS A 118 1.77 -12.52 1.43
C LYS A 118 0.61 -11.66 0.91
N ASN A 119 -0.50 -11.62 1.65
CA ASN A 119 -1.65 -10.77 1.32
C ASN A 119 -1.28 -9.28 1.39
N ILE A 120 -0.63 -8.84 2.47
CA ILE A 120 -0.14 -7.44 2.60
C ILE A 120 0.78 -7.09 1.42
N SER A 121 1.72 -7.98 1.09
CA SER A 121 2.63 -7.78 -0.05
C SER A 121 1.89 -7.60 -1.37
N ASN A 122 0.80 -8.34 -1.59
CA ASN A 122 -0.02 -8.17 -2.78
C ASN A 122 -0.77 -6.84 -2.76
N LYS A 123 -1.40 -6.46 -1.65
CA LYS A 123 -2.09 -5.17 -1.50
C LYS A 123 -1.15 -3.98 -1.77
N ILE A 124 0.07 -4.02 -1.23
CA ILE A 124 1.08 -2.98 -1.45
C ILE A 124 1.58 -2.96 -2.90
N ARG A 125 1.72 -4.12 -3.56
CA ARG A 125 2.04 -4.16 -5.00
C ARG A 125 0.94 -3.48 -5.82
N THR A 126 -0.32 -3.74 -5.52
CA THR A 126 -1.45 -3.09 -6.19
C THR A 126 -1.46 -1.59 -5.93
N LEU A 127 -1.25 -1.16 -4.67
CA LEU A 127 -1.15 0.26 -4.34
C LEU A 127 -0.04 0.94 -5.16
N PHE A 128 1.13 0.32 -5.29
CA PHE A 128 2.22 0.87 -6.11
C PHE A 128 1.92 0.87 -7.61
N LYS A 129 1.17 -0.11 -8.12
CA LYS A 129 0.68 -0.12 -9.50
C LYS A 129 -0.28 1.06 -9.75
N PHE A 130 -1.23 1.27 -8.85
CA PHE A 130 -2.15 2.42 -8.89
C PHE A 130 -1.42 3.76 -8.74
N TYR A 131 -0.45 3.82 -7.83
CA TYR A 131 0.34 5.02 -7.59
C TYR A 131 1.24 5.39 -8.78
N THR A 132 1.80 4.39 -9.46
CA THR A 132 2.52 4.59 -10.72
C THR A 132 1.61 5.17 -11.80
N TYR A 133 0.39 4.64 -11.92
CA TYR A 133 -0.63 5.20 -12.81
C TYR A 133 -0.93 6.67 -12.49
N LEU A 134 -1.11 7.02 -11.21
CA LEU A 134 -1.32 8.41 -10.82
C LEU A 134 -0.13 9.30 -11.17
N MET A 135 1.11 8.85 -10.91
CA MET A 135 2.31 9.62 -11.28
C MET A 135 2.39 9.88 -12.78
N ASP A 136 2.03 8.90 -13.60
CA ASP A 136 2.14 9.03 -15.05
C ASP A 136 1.09 9.99 -15.63
N ASP A 137 -0.13 10.04 -15.05
CA ASP A 137 -1.20 10.92 -15.51
C ASP A 137 -1.17 12.33 -14.88
N TYR A 138 -0.74 12.46 -13.62
CA TYR A 138 -0.91 13.70 -12.83
C TYR A 138 0.40 14.41 -12.46
N LEU A 139 1.54 13.70 -12.46
CA LEU A 139 2.86 14.32 -12.27
C LEU A 139 3.48 14.61 -13.65
N THR A 140 2.88 15.59 -14.34
CA THR A 140 3.29 16.03 -15.68
C THR A 140 3.31 17.55 -15.76
N VAL A 141 4.11 18.14 -16.65
CA VAL A 141 4.21 19.60 -16.82
C VAL A 141 2.83 20.23 -17.10
N LYS A 142 1.94 19.52 -17.78
CA LYS A 142 0.58 19.99 -18.08
C LYS A 142 -0.29 20.14 -16.82
N LYS A 143 -0.11 19.26 -15.85
CA LYS A 143 -0.89 19.22 -14.60
C LYS A 143 -0.18 19.94 -13.45
N GLN A 144 1.14 20.09 -13.54
CA GLN A 144 2.02 20.76 -12.59
C GLN A 144 2.86 21.81 -13.34
N PRO A 145 2.25 22.93 -13.80
CA PRO A 145 2.95 23.91 -14.63
C PRO A 145 4.07 24.67 -13.90
N HIS A 146 4.10 24.61 -12.57
CA HIS A 146 5.11 25.24 -11.73
C HIS A 146 6.37 24.38 -11.54
N ILE A 147 6.38 23.12 -12.01
CA ILE A 147 7.50 22.19 -11.86
C ILE A 147 8.09 21.93 -13.25
N ASP A 148 9.42 22.01 -13.35
CA ASP A 148 10.09 21.72 -14.61
C ASP A 148 10.13 20.20 -14.91
N ARG A 149 10.43 19.85 -16.17
CA ARG A 149 10.50 18.45 -16.58
C ARG A 149 11.59 17.66 -15.83
N LYS A 150 12.73 18.27 -15.52
CA LYS A 150 13.86 17.59 -14.86
C LYS A 150 13.51 17.25 -13.41
N GLU A 151 12.84 18.16 -12.74
CA GLU A 151 12.36 18.03 -11.38
C GLU A 151 11.24 16.98 -11.30
N ILE A 152 10.28 16.98 -12.23
CA ILE A 152 9.29 15.90 -12.35
C ILE A 152 9.96 14.53 -12.47
N GLU A 153 10.95 14.37 -13.34
CA GLU A 153 11.67 13.10 -13.50
C GLU A 153 12.46 12.72 -12.24
N LYS A 154 13.04 13.69 -11.54
CA LYS A 154 13.72 13.49 -10.26
C LYS A 154 12.73 13.00 -9.19
N ILE A 155 11.56 13.62 -9.06
CA ILE A 155 10.51 13.23 -8.12
C ILE A 155 10.05 11.79 -8.45
N LYS A 156 9.71 11.50 -9.70
CA LYS A 156 9.33 10.14 -10.14
C LYS A 156 10.41 9.11 -9.81
N SER A 157 11.67 9.43 -10.05
CA SER A 157 12.80 8.54 -9.74
C SER A 157 12.92 8.27 -8.24
N ASN A 158 12.79 9.30 -7.40
CA ASN A 158 12.84 9.17 -5.94
C ASN A 158 11.69 8.30 -5.41
N ILE A 159 10.46 8.55 -5.88
CA ILE A 159 9.28 7.76 -5.51
C ILE A 159 9.47 6.30 -5.94
N LYS A 160 9.95 6.05 -7.17
CA LYS A 160 10.23 4.68 -7.65
C LYS A 160 11.26 3.96 -6.78
N LYS A 161 12.35 4.63 -6.41
CA LYS A 161 13.36 4.07 -5.48
C LYS A 161 12.74 3.72 -4.12
N TYR A 162 11.93 4.62 -3.56
CA TYR A 162 11.21 4.39 -2.31
C TYR A 162 10.31 3.15 -2.41
N MET A 163 9.48 3.05 -3.46
CA MET A 163 8.61 1.90 -3.69
C MET A 163 9.40 0.57 -3.78
N GLU A 164 10.55 0.56 -4.46
CA GLU A 164 11.39 -0.64 -4.55
C GLU A 164 11.98 -1.05 -3.19
N ILE A 165 12.43 -0.08 -2.39
CA ILE A 165 12.88 -0.34 -1.01
C ILE A 165 11.76 -0.97 -0.18
N LYS A 166 10.54 -0.42 -0.24
CA LYS A 166 9.38 -0.95 0.49
C LYS A 166 8.98 -2.34 0.01
N LYS A 167 8.94 -2.58 -1.31
CA LYS A 167 8.72 -3.92 -1.88
C LYS A 167 9.74 -4.92 -1.35
N LYS A 168 11.03 -4.55 -1.34
CA LYS A 168 12.12 -5.42 -0.84
C LYS A 168 11.93 -5.74 0.63
N ASN A 169 11.59 -4.74 1.45
CA ASN A 169 11.39 -4.94 2.89
C ASN A 169 10.21 -5.88 3.17
N ILE A 170 9.05 -5.67 2.55
CA ILE A 170 7.88 -6.54 2.76
C ILE A 170 8.16 -7.98 2.28
N ARG A 171 8.86 -8.14 1.15
CA ARG A 171 9.23 -9.48 0.62
C ARG A 171 10.09 -10.29 1.60
N LYS A 172 10.86 -9.65 2.50
CA LYS A 172 11.63 -10.37 3.54
C LYS A 172 10.69 -11.14 4.47
N PHE A 173 9.51 -10.59 4.74
CA PHE A 173 8.52 -11.19 5.65
C PHE A 173 7.60 -12.21 4.96
N THR A 174 7.60 -12.27 3.62
CA THR A 174 6.84 -13.29 2.86
C THR A 174 7.59 -14.60 2.67
N LYS A 175 8.92 -14.61 2.84
CA LYS A 175 9.73 -15.81 2.66
C LYS A 175 9.63 -16.67 3.92
N THR A 176 8.94 -17.81 3.81
CA THR A 176 9.08 -18.92 4.76
C THR A 176 10.50 -19.44 4.62
N ILE A 177 11.39 -19.02 5.51
CA ILE A 177 12.71 -19.66 5.62
C ILE A 177 12.43 -21.02 6.27
N HIS A 178 12.86 -22.09 5.60
CA HIS A 178 12.79 -23.49 6.02
C HIS A 178 12.87 -23.64 7.56
N GLY A 179 11.81 -24.15 8.19
CA GLY A 179 11.82 -24.74 9.54
C GLY A 179 12.05 -23.81 10.74
N GLU A 180 12.75 -22.69 10.59
CA GLU A 180 13.04 -21.79 11.69
C GLU A 180 12.28 -20.48 11.52
N LYS A 181 11.43 -20.17 12.50
CA LYS A 181 10.89 -18.82 12.73
C LYS A 181 12.07 -17.89 13.01
N LYS A 182 12.81 -17.48 11.98
CA LYS A 182 13.84 -16.46 12.11
C LYS A 182 13.13 -15.23 12.61
N TYR A 183 13.54 -14.80 13.78
CA TYR A 183 13.09 -13.61 14.47
C TYR A 183 13.46 -12.38 13.65
N LEU A 184 12.72 -12.14 12.57
CA LEU A 184 12.89 -10.99 11.70
C LEU A 184 12.33 -9.78 12.44
N PHE A 185 13.23 -9.00 13.00
CA PHE A 185 12.91 -7.69 13.53
C PHE A 185 12.77 -6.72 12.37
N LYS A 186 11.73 -5.88 12.40
CA LYS A 186 11.43 -4.98 11.28
C LYS A 186 12.40 -3.80 11.18
N SER A 187 12.97 -3.39 12.31
CA SER A 187 13.78 -2.17 12.47
C SER A 187 15.20 -2.42 12.99
N MET A 188 15.60 -3.69 13.19
CA MET A 188 16.92 -4.02 13.74
C MET A 188 17.79 -4.72 12.69
N THR A 189 19.07 -4.36 12.64
CA THR A 189 20.06 -5.12 11.86
C THR A 189 20.35 -6.46 12.54
N ASN A 190 20.96 -7.41 11.82
CA ASN A 190 21.34 -8.70 12.41
C ASN A 190 22.29 -8.53 13.61
N GLU A 191 23.17 -7.53 13.55
CA GLU A 191 24.08 -7.16 14.63
C GLU A 191 23.32 -6.65 15.86
N MET A 192 22.36 -5.72 15.67
CA MET A 192 21.51 -5.23 16.76
C MET A 192 20.70 -6.37 17.39
N VAL A 193 20.22 -7.31 16.59
CA VAL A 193 19.50 -8.49 17.08
C VAL A 193 20.42 -9.37 17.91
N LYS A 194 21.66 -9.62 17.47
CA LYS A 194 22.65 -10.40 18.21
C LYS A 194 22.93 -9.76 19.58
N VAL A 195 23.20 -8.46 19.61
CA VAL A 195 23.43 -7.70 20.85
C VAL A 195 22.22 -7.83 21.80
N LEU A 196 21.00 -7.65 21.30
CA LEU A 196 19.78 -7.78 22.12
C LEU A 196 19.67 -9.16 22.80
N TYR A 197 20.00 -10.24 22.08
CA TYR A 197 19.96 -11.59 22.63
C TYR A 197 21.09 -11.85 23.64
N GLU A 198 22.28 -11.31 23.40
CA GLU A 198 23.38 -11.34 24.36
C GLU A 198 22.98 -10.61 25.64
N THR A 199 22.45 -9.39 25.55
CA THR A 199 21.97 -8.61 26.71
C THR A 199 20.93 -9.38 27.52
N LYS A 200 19.92 -10.00 26.87
CA LYS A 200 18.93 -10.83 27.57
C LYS A 200 19.54 -12.03 28.30
N ARG A 201 20.58 -12.64 27.73
CA ARG A 201 21.31 -13.75 28.35
C ARG A 201 22.10 -13.29 29.57
N TRP A 202 22.72 -12.12 29.50
CA TRP A 202 23.43 -11.51 30.63
C TRP A 202 22.47 -11.17 31.79
N ILE A 203 21.32 -10.55 31.50
CA ILE A 203 20.30 -10.21 32.51
C ILE A 203 19.84 -11.47 33.25
N ARG A 204 19.47 -12.54 32.54
CA ARG A 204 19.05 -13.81 33.16
C ARG A 204 20.13 -14.44 34.04
N LYS A 205 21.39 -14.35 33.65
CA LYS A 205 22.50 -14.84 34.48
C LYS A 205 22.67 -14.01 35.75
N PHE A 206 22.49 -12.69 35.65
CA PHE A 206 22.59 -11.79 36.78
C PHE A 206 21.45 -12.02 37.79
N GLU A 207 20.22 -12.23 37.31
CA GLU A 207 19.05 -12.57 38.13
C GLU A 207 19.17 -13.93 38.85
N GLN A 208 20.00 -14.85 38.36
CA GLN A 208 20.26 -16.15 39.01
C GLN A 208 21.35 -16.09 40.09
N LEU A 209 22.09 -14.99 40.16
CA LEU A 209 23.16 -14.76 41.13
C LEU A 209 22.72 -13.87 42.31
N LEU A 210 21.47 -13.39 42.28
CA LEU A 210 20.77 -12.68 43.35
C LEU A 210 19.77 -13.62 44.00
#